data_AF-A0AAW5XWL7-F1
#
_entry.id   AF-A0AAW5XWL7-F1
#
_cell.length_a   1.000
_cell.length_b   1.000
_cell.length_c   1.000
_cell.angle_alpha   90.00
_cell.angle_beta   90.00
_cell.angle_gamma   90.00
#
_symmetry.space_group_name_H-M   'P 1'
#
loop_
_entity.id
_entity.type
_entity.pdbx_description
1 polymer ?
#
loop_
_entity_poly.entity_id
_entity_poly.type
_entity_poly.pdbx_seq_one_letter_code
_entity_poly.pdbx_strand_id
1 'polypeptide(L)'
;MFDGLTIETIGKFAPVFTTIIATLLIPAVLYSVNQLVIAATTKEIDKLYLNKATQVKLNFWNVILSTLLGAILYLFAAVFFNFGVYDNLNKTWSNSEKVWYIGGTLIISVILLVVLYFLFLFSLHKNKKFNIILKVLISLQIISSVIIFSYLITIQIFRKWNYEMIPSIVLLILIFACIQTTMNNLTRNKKPSQYIITIVAEEKLETLIHGYTLDEKRTVCFAEGIKPDEVFYVCDFSSKVFLKHTKKSEEHVTANPATSANNTPNC
;
A
#
# COMPACT_ATOMS: atom_id res chain seq x y z
N MET A 1 10.37 32.04 28.94
CA MET A 1 10.79 30.91 28.06
C MET A 1 11.55 31.37 26.81
N PHE A 2 11.59 32.67 26.47
CA PHE A 2 12.32 33.19 25.31
C PHE A 2 13.54 34.07 25.66
N ASP A 3 13.95 34.13 26.93
CA ASP A 3 15.04 35.00 27.41
C ASP A 3 16.45 34.66 26.85
N GLY A 4 16.56 33.62 26.01
CA GLY A 4 17.77 33.24 25.28
C GLY A 4 17.69 33.35 23.75
N LEU A 5 16.54 33.76 23.18
CA LEU A 5 16.43 34.04 21.74
C LEU A 5 16.64 35.54 21.48
N THR A 6 17.90 35.99 21.44
CA THR A 6 18.20 37.33 20.92
C THR A 6 18.22 37.30 19.38
N ILE A 7 18.00 38.46 18.74
CA ILE A 7 18.10 38.62 17.28
C ILE A 7 19.43 38.08 16.75
N GLU A 8 20.50 38.20 17.54
CA GLU A 8 21.83 37.68 17.23
C GLU A 8 21.89 36.14 17.27
N THR A 9 21.16 35.48 18.17
CA THR A 9 21.05 34.01 18.20
C THR A 9 20.19 33.51 17.04
N ILE A 10 19.07 34.18 16.74
CA ILE A 10 18.19 33.87 15.60
C ILE A 10 18.94 34.01 14.26
N GLY A 11 19.77 35.07 14.12
CA GLY A 11 20.61 35.30 12.94
C GLY A 11 21.69 34.23 12.73
N LYS A 12 22.21 33.62 13.81
CA LYS A 12 23.18 32.51 13.74
C LYS A 12 22.52 31.17 13.40
N PHE A 13 21.25 30.97 13.76
CA PHE A 13 20.49 29.78 13.38
C PHE A 13 19.92 29.84 11.97
N ALA A 14 19.65 31.02 11.43
CA ALA A 14 19.17 31.20 10.06
C ALA A 14 20.02 30.46 9.00
N PRO A 15 21.36 30.61 8.95
CA PRO A 15 22.19 29.87 7.99
C PRO A 15 22.19 28.36 8.25
N VAL A 16 22.05 27.92 9.51
CA VAL A 16 21.96 26.49 9.87
C VAL A 16 20.65 25.90 9.36
N PHE A 17 19.52 26.58 9.58
CA PHE A 17 18.22 26.16 9.06
C PHE A 17 18.19 26.17 7.53
N THR A 18 18.71 27.21 6.87
CA THR A 18 18.77 27.23 5.40
C THR A 18 19.65 26.11 4.86
N THR A 19 20.77 25.79 5.53
CA THR A 19 21.65 24.70 5.12
C THR A 19 20.95 23.35 5.29
N ILE A 20 20.29 23.10 6.43
CA ILE A 20 19.52 21.86 6.66
C ILE A 20 18.40 21.74 5.63
N ILE A 21 17.65 22.80 5.36
CA ILE A 21 16.56 22.80 4.38
C ILE A 21 17.12 22.49 2.97
N ALA A 22 18.16 23.21 2.55
CA ALA A 22 18.70 23.09 1.19
C ALA A 22 19.46 21.78 0.93
N THR A 23 20.15 21.24 1.93
CA THR A 23 21.05 20.06 1.73
C THR A 23 20.40 18.74 2.09
N LEU A 24 19.45 18.71 3.02
CA LEU A 24 18.78 17.48 3.46
C LEU A 24 17.35 17.42 2.98
N LEU A 25 16.58 18.48 3.22
CA LEU A 25 15.13 18.46 3.06
C LEU A 25 14.72 18.52 1.59
N ILE A 26 15.26 19.45 0.81
CA ILE A 26 14.96 19.55 -0.63
C ILE A 26 15.38 18.28 -1.38
N PRO A 27 16.62 17.75 -1.26
CA PRO A 27 17.01 16.53 -1.95
C PRO A 27 16.20 15.31 -1.50
N ALA A 28 15.89 15.18 -0.21
CA ALA A 28 15.07 14.08 0.28
C ALA A 28 13.65 14.13 -0.28
N VAL A 29 13.05 15.31 -0.38
CA VAL A 29 11.72 15.50 -0.99
C VAL A 29 11.77 15.16 -2.48
N LEU A 30 12.72 15.71 -3.24
CA LEU A 30 12.86 15.42 -4.66
C LEU A 30 13.09 13.93 -4.92
N TYR A 31 13.96 13.29 -4.13
CA TYR A 31 14.18 11.85 -4.21
C TYR A 31 12.89 11.08 -3.92
N SER A 32 12.16 11.45 -2.87
CA SER A 32 10.90 10.79 -2.50
C SER A 32 9.82 10.96 -3.58
N VAL A 33 9.71 12.15 -4.19
CA VAL A 33 8.82 12.42 -5.32
C VAL A 33 9.20 11.57 -6.53
N ASN A 34 10.48 11.48 -6.86
CA ASN A 34 10.94 10.62 -7.96
C ASN A 34 10.60 9.14 -7.71
N GLN A 35 10.81 8.66 -6.48
CA GLN A 35 10.44 7.29 -6.10
C GLN A 35 8.92 7.08 -6.12
N LEU A 36 8.13 8.10 -5.78
CA LEU A 36 6.67 8.09 -5.87
C LEU A 36 6.22 7.95 -7.32
N VAL A 37 6.79 8.74 -8.23
CA VAL A 37 6.50 8.65 -9.67
C VAL A 37 6.81 7.24 -10.17
N ILE A 38 8.02 6.75 -9.92
CA ILE A 38 8.44 5.39 -10.33
C ILE A 38 7.47 4.33 -9.78
N ALA A 39 7.13 4.40 -8.49
CA ALA A 39 6.24 3.43 -7.86
C ALA A 39 4.81 3.49 -8.44
N ALA A 40 4.30 4.69 -8.75
CA ALA A 40 2.97 4.91 -9.28
C ALA A 40 2.85 4.56 -10.78
N THR A 41 3.90 4.75 -11.57
CA THR A 41 3.88 4.52 -13.01
C THR A 41 4.28 3.10 -13.41
N THR A 42 5.02 2.38 -12.56
CA THR A 42 5.45 1.00 -12.86
C THR A 42 4.26 0.05 -12.92
N LYS A 43 3.96 -0.42 -14.14
CA LYS A 43 2.88 -1.38 -14.40
C LYS A 43 3.31 -2.81 -14.06
N GLU A 44 2.34 -3.73 -14.06
CA GLU A 44 2.60 -5.15 -13.82
C GLU A 44 3.54 -5.76 -14.87
N ILE A 45 3.43 -5.33 -16.12
CA ILE A 45 4.31 -5.73 -17.24
C ILE A 45 5.76 -5.30 -16.97
N ASP A 46 5.97 -4.06 -16.51
CA ASP A 46 7.32 -3.52 -16.24
C ASP A 46 8.04 -4.33 -15.17
N LYS A 47 7.31 -4.77 -14.14
CA LYS A 47 7.87 -5.57 -13.05
C LYS A 47 8.50 -6.87 -13.52
N LEU A 48 8.05 -7.45 -14.64
CA LEU A 48 8.61 -8.70 -15.19
C LEU A 48 10.06 -8.54 -15.65
N TYR A 49 10.46 -7.33 -16.05
CA TYR A 49 11.81 -7.05 -16.58
C TYR A 49 12.72 -6.32 -15.59
N LEU A 50 12.18 -5.91 -14.44
CA LEU A 50 12.99 -5.35 -13.36
C LEU A 50 13.82 -6.44 -12.70
N ASN A 51 15.07 -6.11 -12.37
CA ASN A 51 15.89 -6.99 -11.54
C ASN A 51 15.29 -7.11 -10.12
N LYS A 52 15.67 -8.19 -9.42
CA LYS A 52 15.16 -8.48 -8.07
C LYS A 52 15.37 -7.34 -7.08
N ALA A 53 16.52 -6.67 -7.13
CA ALA A 53 16.82 -5.54 -6.25
C ALA A 53 15.86 -4.36 -6.46
N THR A 54 15.54 -4.05 -7.71
CA THR A 54 14.63 -2.95 -8.07
C THR A 54 13.20 -3.31 -7.71
N GLN A 55 12.78 -4.56 -7.87
CA GLN A 55 11.48 -5.03 -7.41
C GLN A 55 11.31 -4.89 -5.89
N VAL A 56 12.32 -5.29 -5.11
CA VAL A 56 12.31 -5.13 -3.65
C VAL A 56 12.25 -3.64 -3.28
N LYS A 57 13.07 -2.80 -3.91
CA LYS A 57 13.06 -1.35 -3.70
C LYS A 57 11.68 -0.74 -3.99
N LEU A 58 11.04 -1.13 -5.10
CA LEU A 58 9.73 -0.62 -5.48
C LEU A 58 8.62 -1.08 -4.54
N ASN A 59 8.67 -2.33 -4.07
CA ASN A 59 7.74 -2.82 -3.06
C ASN A 59 7.90 -2.08 -1.73
N PHE A 60 9.13 -1.79 -1.32
CA PHE A 60 9.41 -0.98 -0.13
C PHE A 60 8.81 0.43 -0.25
N TRP A 61 9.01 1.11 -1.38
CA TRP A 61 8.41 2.43 -1.62
C TRP A 61 6.89 2.39 -1.64
N ASN A 62 6.28 1.35 -2.22
CA ASN A 62 4.83 1.18 -2.17
C ASN A 62 4.30 1.07 -0.74
N VAL A 63 5.03 0.39 0.16
CA VAL A 63 4.67 0.30 1.59
C VAL A 63 4.80 1.66 2.27
N ILE A 64 5.88 2.39 2.02
CA ILE A 64 6.07 3.75 2.55
C ILE A 64 4.94 4.67 2.11
N LEU A 65 4.64 4.72 0.80
CA LEU A 65 3.62 5.58 0.24
C LEU A 65 2.23 5.24 0.77
N SER A 66 1.91 3.95 0.87
CA SER A 66 0.64 3.51 1.45
C SER A 66 0.52 3.87 2.93
N THR A 67 1.62 3.77 3.68
CA THR A 67 1.68 4.16 5.10
C THR A 67 1.50 5.67 5.27
N LEU A 68 2.17 6.49 4.46
CA LEU A 68 2.05 7.94 4.46
C LEU A 68 0.63 8.38 4.10
N LEU A 69 0.04 7.79 3.05
CA LEU A 69 -1.34 8.05 2.67
C LEU A 69 -2.30 7.68 3.81
N GLY A 70 -2.08 6.54 4.46
CA GLY A 70 -2.83 6.14 5.65
C GLY A 70 -2.73 7.19 6.76
N ALA A 71 -1.54 7.66 7.10
CA ALA A 71 -1.33 8.68 8.12
C ALA A 71 -2.04 10.01 7.78
N ILE A 72 -2.00 10.44 6.51
CA ILE A 72 -2.73 11.63 6.04
C ILE A 72 -4.24 11.46 6.25
N LEU A 73 -4.80 10.26 5.99
CA LEU A 73 -6.21 9.99 6.24
C LEU A 73 -6.58 10.10 7.72
N TYR A 74 -5.71 9.67 8.65
CA TYR A 74 -5.94 9.89 10.09
C TYR A 74 -5.99 11.38 10.44
N LEU A 75 -5.06 12.19 9.91
CA LEU A 75 -5.04 13.63 10.15
C LEU A 75 -6.28 14.31 9.58
N PHE A 76 -6.67 13.96 8.37
CA PHE A 76 -7.88 14.48 7.73
C PHE A 76 -9.13 14.11 8.52
N ALA A 77 -9.25 12.86 8.96
CA ALA A 77 -10.35 12.41 9.80
C ALA A 77 -10.39 13.15 11.15
N ALA A 78 -9.24 13.46 11.74
CA ALA A 78 -9.17 14.24 12.97
C ALA A 78 -9.67 15.67 12.79
N VAL A 79 -9.30 16.32 11.68
CA VAL A 79 -9.79 17.66 11.33
C VAL A 79 -11.31 17.63 11.14
N PHE A 80 -11.83 16.68 10.35
CA PHE A 80 -13.26 16.50 10.15
C PHE A 80 -14.00 16.24 11.47
N PHE A 81 -13.47 15.37 12.32
CA PHE A 81 -14.05 15.07 13.62
C PHE A 81 -14.09 16.30 14.54
N ASN A 82 -13.01 17.07 14.61
CA ASN A 82 -12.96 18.28 15.45
C ASN A 82 -14.01 19.32 15.04
N PHE A 83 -14.12 19.62 13.75
CA PHE A 83 -15.02 20.67 13.26
C PHE A 83 -16.46 20.20 13.04
N GLY A 84 -16.66 18.93 12.67
CA GLY A 84 -17.97 18.40 12.28
C GLY A 84 -18.69 17.58 13.37
N VAL A 85 -17.95 16.98 14.31
CA VAL A 85 -18.52 15.96 15.21
C VAL A 85 -18.32 16.29 16.69
N TYR A 86 -17.15 16.78 17.07
CA TYR A 86 -16.75 16.91 18.47
C TYR A 86 -17.66 17.83 19.30
N ASP A 87 -17.99 19.02 18.78
CA ASP A 87 -18.82 19.98 19.54
C ASP A 87 -20.24 19.44 19.75
N ASN A 88 -20.79 18.72 18.75
CA ASN A 88 -22.10 18.07 18.88
C ASN A 88 -22.07 16.92 19.90
N LEU A 89 -21.03 16.08 19.87
CA LEU A 89 -20.82 15.06 20.88
C LEU A 89 -20.68 15.68 22.28
N ASN A 90 -19.93 16.77 22.41
CA ASN A 90 -19.68 17.40 23.69
C ASN A 90 -20.92 18.06 24.30
N LYS A 91 -21.81 18.60 23.44
CA LYS A 91 -23.08 19.22 23.84
C LYS A 91 -24.17 18.18 24.15
N THR A 92 -24.23 17.11 23.36
CA THR A 92 -25.34 16.15 23.41
C THR A 92 -25.11 15.08 24.47
N TRP A 93 -23.87 14.66 24.70
CA TRP A 93 -23.54 13.54 25.57
C TRP A 93 -22.95 14.00 26.90
N SER A 94 -23.41 13.35 27.97
CA SER A 94 -22.85 13.49 29.30
C SER A 94 -21.38 13.01 29.34
N ASN A 95 -20.64 13.45 30.36
CA ASN A 95 -19.23 13.06 30.49
C ASN A 95 -19.06 11.54 30.66
N SER A 96 -19.97 10.87 31.37
CA SER A 96 -19.94 9.41 31.53
C SER A 96 -20.14 8.69 30.19
N GLU A 97 -21.09 9.11 29.38
CA GLU A 97 -21.34 8.53 28.04
C GLU A 97 -20.14 8.70 27.11
N LYS A 98 -19.52 9.88 27.10
CA LYS A 98 -18.30 10.13 26.31
C LYS A 98 -17.14 9.23 26.74
N VAL A 99 -16.93 9.09 28.05
CA VAL A 99 -15.89 8.21 28.60
C VAL A 99 -16.16 6.76 28.24
N TRP A 100 -17.40 6.29 28.36
CA TRP A 100 -17.78 4.93 27.96
C TRP A 100 -17.62 4.69 26.47
N TYR A 101 -18.00 5.64 25.62
CA TYR A 101 -17.88 5.49 24.17
C TYR A 101 -16.42 5.48 23.71
N ILE A 102 -15.63 6.47 24.11
CA ILE A 102 -14.21 6.56 23.70
C ILE A 102 -13.40 5.45 24.37
N GLY A 103 -13.59 5.22 25.67
CA GLY A 103 -12.92 4.17 26.43
C GLY A 103 -13.29 2.77 25.92
N GLY A 104 -14.58 2.53 25.67
CA GLY A 104 -15.07 1.28 25.08
C GLY A 104 -14.51 1.05 23.68
N THR A 105 -14.49 2.08 22.83
CA THR A 105 -13.87 2.01 21.50
C THR A 105 -12.37 1.67 21.59
N LEU A 106 -11.66 2.26 22.55
CA LEU A 106 -10.25 1.98 22.81
C LEU A 106 -10.03 0.52 23.24
N ILE A 107 -10.83 0.01 24.18
CA ILE A 107 -10.74 -1.38 24.64
C ILE A 107 -11.02 -2.35 23.48
N ILE A 108 -12.09 -2.10 22.71
CA ILE A 108 -12.42 -2.91 21.53
C ILE A 108 -11.28 -2.88 20.51
N SER A 109 -10.71 -1.71 20.24
CA SER A 109 -9.59 -1.57 19.29
C SER A 109 -8.35 -2.33 19.75
N VAL A 110 -8.04 -2.34 21.05
CA VAL A 110 -6.92 -3.12 21.60
C VAL A 110 -7.20 -4.62 21.46
N ILE A 111 -8.40 -5.09 21.79
CA ILE A 111 -8.80 -6.49 21.64
C ILE A 111 -8.70 -6.93 20.18
N LEU A 112 -9.24 -6.13 19.26
CA LEU A 112 -9.17 -6.40 17.83
C LEU A 112 -7.73 -6.46 17.31
N LEU A 113 -6.85 -5.58 17.79
CA LEU A 113 -5.43 -5.60 17.43
C LEU A 113 -4.76 -6.91 17.87
N VAL A 114 -5.02 -7.34 19.10
CA VAL A 114 -4.49 -8.60 19.65
C VAL A 114 -5.01 -9.81 18.86
N VAL A 115 -6.32 -9.84 18.57
CA VAL A 115 -6.93 -10.90 17.76
C VAL A 115 -6.29 -10.94 16.38
N LEU A 116 -6.18 -9.79 15.69
CA LEU A 116 -5.53 -9.71 14.38
C LEU A 116 -4.09 -10.22 14.45
N TYR A 117 -3.32 -9.79 15.45
CA TYR A 117 -1.95 -10.25 15.65
C TYR A 117 -1.86 -11.78 15.73
N PHE A 118 -2.70 -12.43 16.52
CA PHE A 118 -2.74 -13.89 16.61
C PHE A 118 -3.17 -14.54 15.29
N LEU A 119 -4.18 -14.02 14.59
CA LEU A 119 -4.62 -14.58 13.31
C LEU A 119 -3.53 -14.49 12.23
N PHE A 120 -2.71 -13.44 12.26
CA PHE A 120 -1.55 -13.30 11.39
C PHE A 120 -0.39 -14.21 11.79
N LEU A 121 -0.14 -14.38 13.10
CA LEU A 121 0.87 -15.30 13.63
C LEU A 121 0.63 -16.74 13.15
N PHE A 122 -0.62 -17.20 13.19
CA PHE A 122 -1.00 -18.53 12.68
C PHE A 122 -1.13 -18.59 11.14
N SER A 123 -0.74 -17.54 10.41
CA SER A 123 -0.78 -17.48 8.94
C SER A 123 -2.14 -17.78 8.32
N LEU A 124 -3.24 -17.50 9.04
CA LEU A 124 -4.60 -17.80 8.56
C LEU A 124 -5.03 -16.97 7.34
N HIS A 125 -4.32 -15.88 7.06
CA HIS A 125 -4.48 -15.07 5.84
C HIS A 125 -4.31 -15.88 4.54
N LYS A 126 -3.57 -17.00 4.58
CA LYS A 126 -3.38 -17.90 3.42
C LYS A 126 -4.67 -18.65 3.03
N ASN A 127 -5.60 -18.84 3.96
CA ASN A 127 -6.85 -19.53 3.68
C ASN A 127 -7.89 -18.56 3.08
N LYS A 128 -8.44 -18.90 1.91
CA LYS A 128 -9.38 -18.05 1.16
C LYS A 128 -10.62 -17.64 1.97
N LYS A 129 -11.19 -18.55 2.80
CA LYS A 129 -12.38 -18.24 3.62
C LYS A 129 -12.05 -17.28 4.76
N PHE A 130 -10.96 -17.53 5.48
CA PHE A 130 -10.50 -16.67 6.57
C PHE A 130 -10.00 -15.31 6.08
N ASN A 131 -9.49 -15.22 4.85
CA ASN A 131 -9.04 -13.95 4.29
C ASN A 131 -10.19 -12.91 4.17
N ILE A 132 -11.43 -13.35 3.91
CA ILE A 132 -12.58 -12.43 3.89
C ILE A 132 -12.83 -11.88 5.30
N ILE A 133 -12.86 -12.75 6.31
CA ILE A 133 -13.05 -12.36 7.71
C ILE A 133 -11.94 -11.41 8.16
N LEU A 134 -10.68 -11.69 7.81
CA LEU A 134 -9.54 -10.83 8.13
C LEU A 134 -9.69 -9.42 7.55
N LYS A 135 -10.14 -9.28 6.30
CA LYS A 135 -10.38 -7.97 5.70
C LYS A 135 -11.44 -7.17 6.46
N VAL A 136 -12.50 -7.83 6.92
CA VAL A 136 -13.54 -7.19 7.74
C VAL A 136 -12.97 -6.75 9.09
N LEU A 137 -12.21 -7.62 9.76
CA LEU A 137 -11.57 -7.30 11.05
C LEU A 137 -10.56 -6.16 10.92
N ILE A 138 -9.73 -6.15 9.88
CA ILE A 138 -8.80 -5.06 9.58
C ILE A 138 -9.57 -3.76 9.35
N SER A 139 -10.66 -3.79 8.59
CA SER A 139 -11.48 -2.61 8.33
C SER A 139 -12.10 -2.06 9.62
N LEU A 140 -12.64 -2.92 10.48
CA LEU A 140 -13.18 -2.53 11.78
C LEU A 140 -12.09 -1.95 12.69
N GLN A 141 -10.88 -2.52 12.63
CA GLN A 141 -9.74 -2.02 13.38
C GLN A 141 -9.33 -0.62 12.90
N ILE A 142 -9.31 -0.37 11.59
CA ILE A 142 -9.04 0.96 11.03
C ILE A 142 -10.09 1.96 11.46
N ILE A 143 -11.38 1.60 11.43
CA ILE A 143 -12.46 2.50 11.86
C ILE A 143 -12.32 2.86 13.35
N SER A 144 -12.09 1.86 14.21
CA SER A 144 -11.95 2.09 15.64
C SER A 144 -10.73 2.95 15.98
N SER A 145 -9.58 2.70 15.33
CA SER A 145 -8.38 3.51 15.53
C SER A 145 -8.57 4.93 15.01
N VAL A 146 -9.23 5.13 13.86
CA VAL A 146 -9.51 6.48 13.34
C VAL A 146 -10.32 7.30 14.34
N ILE A 147 -11.34 6.72 14.98
CA ILE A 147 -12.13 7.40 16.02
C ILE A 147 -11.23 7.80 17.22
N ILE A 148 -10.40 6.88 17.71
CA ILE A 148 -9.51 7.11 18.86
C ILE A 148 -8.51 8.23 18.57
N PHE A 149 -7.81 8.15 17.43
CA PHE A 149 -6.81 9.15 17.06
C PHE A 149 -7.45 10.52 16.76
N SER A 150 -8.63 10.53 16.15
CA SER A 150 -9.38 11.77 15.90
C SER A 150 -9.75 12.46 17.21
N TYR A 151 -10.25 11.71 18.19
CA TYR A 151 -10.55 12.24 19.52
C TYR A 151 -9.28 12.71 20.24
N LEU A 152 -8.19 11.92 20.19
CA LEU A 152 -6.94 12.23 20.86
C LEU A 152 -6.28 13.50 20.30
N ILE A 153 -6.21 13.64 18.98
CA ILE A 153 -5.73 14.86 18.31
C ILE A 153 -6.62 16.05 18.69
N THR A 154 -7.94 15.86 18.67
CA THR A 154 -8.89 16.93 19.05
C THR A 154 -8.62 17.44 20.45
N ILE A 155 -8.57 16.56 21.44
CA ILE A 155 -8.35 16.95 22.83
C ILE A 155 -6.98 17.59 23.04
N GLN A 156 -5.91 16.95 22.55
CA GLN A 156 -4.55 17.40 22.86
C GLN A 156 -4.17 18.65 22.07
N ILE A 157 -4.42 18.64 20.76
CA ILE A 157 -3.91 19.68 19.86
C ILE A 157 -4.91 20.83 19.74
N PHE A 158 -6.16 20.54 19.39
CA PHE A 158 -7.14 21.59 19.10
C PHE A 158 -7.76 22.23 20.36
N ARG A 159 -7.90 21.47 21.46
CA ARG A 159 -8.56 21.97 22.68
C ARG A 159 -7.57 22.36 23.78
N LYS A 160 -6.54 21.54 24.04
CA LYS A 160 -5.54 21.81 25.09
C LYS A 160 -4.30 22.57 24.61
N TRP A 161 -4.13 22.76 23.29
CA TRP A 161 -2.94 23.42 22.72
C TRP A 161 -1.62 22.76 23.16
N ASN A 162 -1.67 21.45 23.44
CA ASN A 162 -0.53 20.66 23.92
C ASN A 162 0.31 20.17 22.73
N TYR A 163 1.07 21.09 22.14
CA TYR A 163 1.87 20.82 20.95
C TYR A 163 3.09 19.92 21.19
N GLU A 164 3.52 19.79 22.46
CA GLU A 164 4.58 18.84 22.84
C GLU A 164 4.19 17.39 22.55
N MET A 165 2.90 17.08 22.49
CA MET A 165 2.39 15.75 22.14
C MET A 165 2.39 15.44 20.64
N ILE A 166 2.59 16.45 19.76
CA ILE A 166 2.55 16.24 18.30
C ILE A 166 3.50 15.11 17.86
N PRO A 167 4.79 15.10 18.24
CA PRO A 167 5.72 14.07 17.77
C PRO A 167 5.27 12.66 18.18
N SER A 168 4.81 12.48 19.43
CA SER A 168 4.35 11.19 19.93
C SER A 168 3.08 10.71 19.22
N ILE A 169 2.14 11.61 18.96
CA ILE A 169 0.89 11.29 18.26
C ILE A 169 1.17 10.89 16.81
N VAL A 170 1.99 11.69 16.11
CA VAL A 170 2.37 11.41 14.71
C VAL A 170 3.12 10.09 14.61
N LEU A 171 4.05 9.82 15.53
CA LEU A 171 4.77 8.54 15.58
C LEU A 171 3.81 7.37 15.77
N LEU A 172 2.84 7.49 16.68
CA LEU A 172 1.87 6.43 16.95
C LEU A 172 0.97 6.18 15.73
N ILE A 173 0.53 7.23 15.04
CA ILE A 173 -0.23 7.13 13.77
C ILE A 173 0.60 6.41 12.70
N LEU A 174 1.88 6.75 12.56
CA LEU A 174 2.77 6.11 11.58
C LEU A 174 2.96 4.62 11.88
N ILE A 175 3.17 4.25 13.16
CA ILE A 175 3.27 2.85 13.59
C ILE A 175 1.97 2.11 13.24
N PHE A 176 0.81 2.65 13.60
CA PHE A 176 -0.48 2.05 13.29
C PHE A 176 -0.70 1.91 11.78
N ALA A 177 -0.49 2.98 11.00
CA ALA A 177 -0.63 2.95 9.55
C ALA A 177 0.30 1.93 8.89
N CYS A 178 1.52 1.76 9.41
CA CYS A 178 2.48 0.76 8.92
C CYS A 178 1.99 -0.67 9.18
N ILE A 179 1.52 -0.96 10.41
CA ILE A 179 0.95 -2.26 10.77
C ILE A 179 -0.26 -2.58 9.89
N GLN A 180 -1.18 -1.62 9.73
CA GLN A 180 -2.38 -1.79 8.90
C GLN A 180 -2.04 -2.02 7.42
N THR A 181 -1.10 -1.25 6.88
CA THR A 181 -0.63 -1.42 5.49
C THR A 181 -0.05 -2.81 5.28
N THR A 182 0.76 -3.29 6.23
CA THR A 182 1.37 -4.62 6.16
C THR A 182 0.31 -5.72 6.19
N MET A 183 -0.64 -5.65 7.13
CA MET A 183 -1.74 -6.62 7.21
C MET A 183 -2.63 -6.62 5.96
N ASN A 184 -2.93 -5.44 5.40
CA ASN A 184 -3.68 -5.32 4.14
C ASN A 184 -2.92 -5.90 2.94
N ASN A 185 -1.60 -5.72 2.88
CA ASN A 185 -0.78 -6.29 1.82
C ASN A 185 -0.71 -7.83 1.92
N LEU A 186 -0.61 -8.37 3.13
CA LEU A 186 -0.61 -9.83 3.36
C LEU A 186 -1.96 -10.49 3.05
N THR A 187 -3.08 -9.78 3.23
CA THR A 187 -4.43 -10.26 2.89
C THR A 187 -4.81 -10.05 1.42
N ARG A 188 -4.06 -9.23 0.69
CA ARG A 188 -4.15 -9.17 -0.78
C ARG A 188 -3.55 -10.47 -1.33
N ASN A 189 -4.40 -11.50 -1.44
CA ASN A 189 -4.14 -12.76 -2.16
C ASN A 189 -4.01 -12.55 -3.68
N LYS A 190 -3.28 -11.52 -4.12
CA LYS A 190 -2.90 -11.38 -5.53
C LYS A 190 -1.64 -12.20 -5.72
N LYS A 191 -1.79 -13.41 -6.27
CA LYS A 191 -0.65 -14.08 -6.88
C LYS A 191 -0.13 -13.15 -7.97
N PRO A 192 1.20 -12.97 -8.10
CA PRO A 192 1.74 -12.23 -9.24
C PRO A 192 1.23 -12.88 -10.52
N SER A 193 0.75 -12.06 -11.46
CA SER A 193 0.30 -12.56 -12.76
C SER A 193 1.43 -13.37 -13.41
N GLN A 194 1.14 -14.60 -13.80
CA GLN A 194 2.09 -15.44 -14.52
C GLN A 194 1.85 -15.28 -16.02
N TYR A 195 2.92 -15.10 -16.78
CA TYR A 195 2.87 -15.03 -18.24
C TYR A 195 3.65 -16.18 -18.83
N ILE A 196 3.08 -16.81 -19.86
CA ILE A 196 3.76 -17.77 -20.71
C ILE A 196 4.49 -16.97 -21.80
N ILE A 197 5.79 -17.21 -21.93
CA ILE A 197 6.64 -16.54 -22.92
C ILE A 197 6.84 -17.48 -24.09
N THR A 198 6.55 -17.00 -25.30
CA THR A 198 6.77 -17.73 -26.55
C THR A 198 7.58 -16.87 -27.52
N ILE A 199 8.57 -17.48 -28.17
CA ILE A 199 9.34 -16.82 -29.22
C ILE A 199 8.54 -16.90 -30.51
N VAL A 200 8.34 -15.77 -31.16
CA VAL A 200 7.56 -15.65 -32.40
C VAL A 200 8.47 -15.15 -33.52
N ALA A 201 8.37 -15.76 -34.70
CA ALA A 201 9.06 -15.30 -35.89
C ALA A 201 8.39 -14.02 -36.44
N GLU A 202 9.17 -13.15 -37.07
CA GLU A 202 8.71 -11.85 -37.60
C GLU A 202 7.49 -12.00 -38.53
N GLU A 203 7.50 -13.02 -39.38
CA GLU A 203 6.44 -13.37 -40.34
C GLU A 203 5.11 -13.81 -39.71
N LYS A 204 5.11 -14.15 -38.41
CA LYS A 204 3.92 -14.58 -37.65
C LYS A 204 3.43 -13.51 -36.69
N LEU A 205 3.97 -12.29 -36.77
CA LEU A 205 3.50 -11.18 -35.95
C LEU A 205 2.13 -10.70 -36.44
N GLU A 206 1.21 -10.58 -35.48
CA GLU A 206 -0.07 -9.90 -35.67
C GLU A 206 0.17 -8.39 -35.82
N THR A 207 -0.85 -7.61 -36.21
CA THR A 207 -0.73 -6.15 -36.21
C THR A 207 -0.47 -5.64 -34.79
N LEU A 208 0.69 -5.02 -34.60
CA LEU A 208 1.16 -4.54 -33.31
C LEU A 208 1.03 -3.01 -33.21
N ILE A 209 0.48 -2.55 -32.10
CA ILE A 209 0.42 -1.15 -31.70
C ILE A 209 1.60 -0.87 -30.76
N HIS A 210 2.37 0.18 -31.06
CA HIS A 210 3.46 0.61 -30.20
C HIS A 210 2.94 1.00 -28.82
N GLY A 211 3.51 0.40 -27.77
CA GLY A 211 3.22 0.75 -26.39
C GLY A 211 4.23 1.76 -25.87
N TYR A 212 5.37 1.26 -25.41
CA TYR A 212 6.46 2.07 -24.85
C TYR A 212 7.77 1.29 -24.86
N THR A 213 8.89 2.01 -24.81
CA THR A 213 10.24 1.43 -24.75
C THR A 213 10.58 0.98 -23.33
N LEU A 214 11.03 -0.27 -23.16
CA LEU A 214 11.53 -0.81 -21.88
C LEU A 214 12.97 -0.38 -21.62
N ASP A 215 13.80 -0.45 -22.66
CA ASP A 215 15.18 0.03 -22.68
C ASP A 215 15.54 0.48 -24.10
N GLU A 216 16.83 0.73 -24.33
CA GLU A 216 17.35 1.22 -25.61
C GLU A 216 17.06 0.28 -26.81
N LYS A 217 16.79 -1.01 -26.57
CA LYS A 217 16.62 -2.02 -27.63
C LYS A 217 15.24 -2.66 -27.64
N ARG A 218 14.60 -2.77 -26.47
CA ARG A 218 13.36 -3.54 -26.28
C ARG A 218 12.17 -2.61 -26.15
N THR A 219 11.13 -2.91 -26.92
CA THR A 219 9.86 -2.19 -26.93
C THR A 219 8.73 -3.12 -26.56
N VAL A 220 7.81 -2.66 -25.71
CA VAL A 220 6.53 -3.32 -25.45
C VAL A 220 5.53 -2.89 -26.51
N CYS A 221 4.92 -3.87 -27.16
CA CYS A 221 3.90 -3.68 -28.17
C CYS A 221 2.62 -4.44 -27.77
N PHE A 222 1.47 -3.95 -28.21
CA PHE A 222 0.16 -4.56 -27.92
C PHE A 222 -0.47 -5.08 -29.20
N ALA A 223 -1.15 -6.23 -29.15
CA ALA A 223 -1.87 -6.72 -30.32
C ALA A 223 -3.13 -5.87 -30.53
N GLU A 224 -3.40 -5.48 -31.77
CA GLU A 224 -4.61 -4.75 -32.12
C GLU A 224 -5.86 -5.58 -31.80
N GLY A 225 -6.82 -4.98 -31.08
CA GLY A 225 -8.06 -5.64 -30.69
C GLY A 225 -7.98 -6.62 -29.50
N ILE A 226 -6.79 -6.88 -28.94
CA ILE A 226 -6.61 -7.70 -27.74
C ILE A 226 -6.26 -6.81 -26.55
N LYS A 227 -6.72 -7.18 -25.35
CA LYS A 227 -6.41 -6.41 -24.15
C LYS A 227 -4.92 -6.52 -23.77
N PRO A 228 -4.26 -5.38 -23.47
CA PRO A 228 -2.84 -5.35 -23.08
C PRO A 228 -2.43 -6.25 -21.91
N ASP A 229 -3.36 -6.52 -20.99
CA ASP A 229 -3.10 -7.35 -19.81
C ASP A 229 -3.29 -8.85 -20.06
N GLU A 230 -3.87 -9.23 -21.20
CA GLU A 230 -4.05 -10.62 -21.62
C GLU A 230 -2.89 -11.06 -22.53
N VAL A 231 -2.54 -10.24 -23.52
CA VAL A 231 -1.45 -10.50 -24.47
C VAL A 231 -0.66 -9.23 -24.74
N PHE A 232 0.66 -9.31 -24.65
CA PHE A 232 1.57 -8.27 -25.09
C PHE A 232 2.85 -8.86 -25.69
N TYR A 233 3.57 -8.07 -26.44
CA TYR A 233 4.80 -8.47 -27.13
C TYR A 233 5.96 -7.64 -26.60
N VAL A 234 7.12 -8.26 -26.46
CA VAL A 234 8.39 -7.55 -26.28
C VAL A 234 9.25 -7.80 -27.51
N CYS A 235 9.53 -6.72 -28.21
CA CYS A 235 10.20 -6.71 -29.50
C CYS A 235 11.57 -6.09 -29.33
N ASP A 236 12.62 -6.82 -29.69
CA ASP A 236 13.94 -6.27 -29.99
C ASP A 236 14.10 -6.26 -31.50
N PHE A 237 13.83 -5.11 -32.11
CA PHE A 237 13.91 -4.93 -33.57
C PHE A 237 15.35 -5.02 -34.09
N SER A 238 16.35 -4.74 -33.25
CA SER A 238 17.76 -4.83 -33.66
C SER A 238 18.22 -6.27 -33.77
N SER A 239 17.78 -7.15 -32.86
CA SER A 239 18.13 -8.57 -32.88
C SER A 239 17.10 -9.46 -33.57
N LYS A 240 15.98 -8.88 -34.03
CA LYS A 240 14.81 -9.59 -34.61
C LYS A 240 14.24 -10.66 -33.67
N VAL A 241 14.28 -10.40 -32.37
CA VAL A 241 13.72 -11.28 -31.35
C VAL A 241 12.38 -10.73 -30.90
N PHE A 242 11.32 -11.51 -31.08
CA PHE A 242 9.96 -11.13 -30.69
C PHE A 242 9.40 -12.14 -29.69
N LEU A 243 9.03 -11.65 -28.50
CA LEU A 243 8.54 -12.46 -27.40
C LEU A 243 7.07 -12.16 -27.14
N LYS A 244 6.17 -13.11 -27.43
CA LYS A 244 4.76 -13.01 -27.09
C LYS A 244 4.55 -13.50 -25.66
N HIS A 245 3.95 -12.65 -24.84
CA HIS A 245 3.57 -12.91 -23.46
C HIS A 245 2.07 -13.10 -23.40
N THR A 246 1.64 -14.26 -22.93
CA THR A 246 0.21 -14.58 -22.75
C THR A 246 -0.05 -14.83 -21.28
N LYS A 247 -1.03 -14.13 -20.70
CA LYS A 247 -1.40 -14.31 -19.30
C LYS A 247 -1.89 -15.74 -19.07
N LYS A 248 -1.32 -16.42 -18.08
CA LYS A 248 -1.76 -17.76 -17.70
C LYS A 248 -3.14 -17.66 -17.05
N SER A 249 -4.15 -18.25 -17.69
CA SER A 249 -5.48 -18.40 -17.10
C SER A 249 -5.37 -19.21 -15.80
N GLU A 250 -6.04 -18.78 -14.73
CA GLU A 250 -6.23 -19.59 -13.52
C GLU A 250 -7.24 -20.72 -13.83
N GLU A 251 -6.91 -21.64 -14.74
CA GLU A 251 -7.67 -22.86 -14.88
C GLU A 251 -7.44 -23.72 -13.63
N HIS A 252 -8.55 -23.93 -12.91
CA HIS A 252 -8.71 -24.93 -11.87
C HIS A 252 -8.06 -26.24 -12.31
N VAL A 253 -6.96 -26.63 -11.65
CA VAL A 253 -6.50 -28.02 -11.63
C VAL A 253 -7.52 -28.81 -10.81
N THR A 254 -8.66 -29.11 -11.42
CA THR A 254 -9.48 -30.27 -11.09
C THR A 254 -9.23 -31.27 -12.21
N ALA A 255 -8.06 -31.88 -12.20
CA ALA A 255 -7.88 -33.14 -12.88
C ALA A 255 -8.63 -34.19 -12.06
N ASN A 256 -9.87 -34.48 -12.44
CA ASN A 256 -10.51 -35.74 -12.12
C ASN A 256 -9.74 -36.84 -12.87
N PRO A 257 -9.10 -37.81 -12.19
CA PRO A 257 -8.67 -39.02 -12.85
C PRO A 257 -9.85 -39.99 -12.85
N ALA A 258 -10.67 -39.94 -13.90
CA ALA A 258 -11.52 -41.05 -14.25
C ALA A 258 -11.44 -41.24 -15.77
N THR A 259 -10.76 -42.30 -16.19
CA THR A 259 -11.25 -43.34 -17.13
C THR A 259 -10.09 -43.95 -17.90
N SER A 260 -9.72 -45.19 -17.53
CA SER A 260 -8.99 -46.23 -18.29
C SER A 260 -8.37 -47.16 -17.24
N ALA A 261 -8.82 -48.39 -17.00
CA ALA A 261 -8.82 -49.52 -17.93
C ALA A 261 -9.82 -50.57 -17.44
N ASN A 262 -10.77 -50.96 -18.29
CA ASN A 262 -10.80 -52.23 -19.02
C ASN A 262 -11.00 -53.49 -18.16
N ASN A 263 -12.18 -54.07 -18.39
CA ASN A 263 -12.62 -55.38 -17.98
C ASN A 263 -11.66 -56.47 -18.48
N THR A 264 -11.31 -57.41 -17.61
CA THR A 264 -10.84 -58.76 -17.97
C THR A 264 -11.89 -59.79 -17.57
N PRO A 265 -12.12 -60.83 -18.39
CA PRO A 265 -13.15 -61.83 -18.14
C PRO A 265 -12.64 -63.00 -17.28
N ASN A 266 -13.61 -63.63 -16.61
CA ASN A 266 -13.64 -64.94 -15.96
C ASN A 266 -12.45 -65.90 -16.19
N CYS A 267 -11.88 -66.35 -15.07
CA CYS A 267 -11.68 -67.77 -14.72
C CYS A 267 -11.86 -67.91 -13.21
#